data_AF-A0A9P8IFF5-F1
#
_entry.id   AF-A0A9P8IFF5-F1
#
_cell.length_a   1.000
_cell.length_b   1.000
_cell.length_c   1.000
_cell.angle_alpha   90.00
_cell.angle_beta   90.00
_cell.angle_gamma   90.00
#
_symmetry.space_group_name_H-M   'P 1'
#
loop_
_entity.id
_entity.type
_entity.pdbx_description
1 polymer ?
#
loop_
_entity_poly.entity_id
_entity_poly.type
_entity_poly.pdbx_seq_one_letter_code
_entity_poly.pdbx_strand_id
1 'polypeptide(L)'
;MAAQDDSLAQVFQRAESLYLDLQKSSLPSNADEFQTKVTQSIKDFDRSGTMVRQLSLFSENEFMEDISTKDLRFLLTEYYLGELYLKKTGQDRLKDLSLSKVHQIATLASTSPRSDAPRDAATRRGEKIARFKREKEMRNQIEQFNQVLGTKSSGYEGELSSELEDQYRDFVLLHLQYAIFQTMEQLVGIQQEIPMLQQMQERKATEGSSDSRSSNRSKDDSREGRVDDSRIWNATGPLMDPNGRPLRPFVITNKKTEMMKGVFRPGHSLPTMSIEEYIDQEIERGNFLSGGTEEPKKKEADDNDEEAVNAETLKARNWDDFKDDNPKGWGNKGGRTG
;
A
#
# COMPACT_ATOMS: atom_id res chain seq x y z
N MET A 1 -5.42 6.16 -40.72
CA MET A 1 -5.29 7.45 -40.00
C MET A 1 -3.82 7.80 -40.05
N ALA A 2 -3.46 8.92 -40.67
CA ALA A 2 -2.09 9.28 -40.99
C ALA A 2 -1.19 9.22 -39.74
N ALA A 3 -0.08 8.49 -39.81
CA ALA A 3 0.97 8.58 -38.83
C ALA A 3 1.57 9.99 -38.97
N GLN A 4 1.16 10.92 -38.11
CA GLN A 4 1.88 12.17 -37.95
C GLN A 4 3.30 11.83 -37.48
N ASP A 5 4.30 12.34 -38.21
CA ASP A 5 5.72 12.38 -37.84
C ASP A 5 5.90 13.35 -36.65
N ASP A 6 5.26 13.03 -35.54
CA ASP A 6 5.45 13.74 -34.27
C ASP A 6 6.91 13.56 -33.84
N SER A 7 7.56 14.64 -33.42
CA SER A 7 8.93 14.60 -32.88
C SER A 7 8.97 13.82 -31.56
N LEU A 8 10.13 13.27 -31.18
CA LEU A 8 10.30 12.60 -29.88
C LEU A 8 9.85 13.50 -28.72
N ALA A 9 10.22 14.78 -28.78
CA ALA A 9 9.85 15.78 -27.79
C ALA A 9 8.32 15.96 -27.70
N GLN A 10 7.63 16.04 -28.84
CA GLN A 10 6.17 16.19 -28.89
C GLN A 10 5.44 14.96 -28.34
N VAL A 11 5.90 13.75 -28.70
CA VAL A 11 5.31 12.50 -28.20
C VAL A 11 5.47 12.41 -26.67
N PHE A 12 6.67 12.69 -26.17
CA PHE A 12 6.94 12.66 -24.73
C PHE A 12 6.15 13.75 -23.98
N GLN A 13 6.07 14.97 -24.52
CA GLN A 13 5.30 16.07 -23.93
C GLN A 13 3.82 15.72 -23.81
N ARG A 14 3.25 15.14 -24.86
CA ARG A 14 1.86 14.67 -24.86
C ARG A 14 1.65 13.62 -23.78
N ALA A 15 2.53 12.63 -23.69
CA ALA A 15 2.45 11.58 -22.69
C ALA A 15 2.54 12.11 -21.25
N GLU A 16 3.46 13.04 -20.99
CA GLU A 16 3.67 13.67 -19.69
C GLU A 16 2.50 14.56 -19.27
N SER A 17 1.94 15.34 -20.21
CA SER A 17 0.74 16.13 -19.94
C SER A 17 -0.44 15.27 -19.50
N LEU A 18 -0.67 14.14 -20.17
CA LEU A 18 -1.69 13.17 -19.79
C LEU A 18 -1.41 12.57 -18.40
N TYR A 19 -0.15 12.26 -18.09
CA TYR A 19 0.24 11.76 -16.78
C TYR A 19 0.00 12.79 -15.66
N LEU A 20 0.35 14.06 -15.88
CA LEU A 20 0.11 15.14 -14.94
C LEU A 20 -1.40 15.39 -14.73
N ASP A 21 -2.19 15.30 -15.79
CA ASP A 21 -3.65 15.39 -15.71
C ASP A 21 -4.24 14.22 -14.90
N LEU A 22 -3.71 13.00 -15.06
CA LEU A 22 -4.10 11.83 -14.26
C LEU A 22 -3.77 12.01 -12.78
N GLN A 23 -2.65 12.64 -12.44
CA GLN A 23 -2.28 12.93 -11.05
C GLN A 23 -3.20 13.96 -10.38
N LYS A 24 -3.72 14.92 -11.15
CA LYS A 24 -4.63 15.97 -10.66
C LYS A 24 -6.11 15.59 -10.75
N SER A 25 -6.42 14.52 -11.47
CA SER A 25 -7.80 14.08 -11.69
C SER A 25 -8.47 13.64 -10.39
N SER A 26 -9.71 14.08 -10.19
CA SER A 26 -10.59 13.61 -9.12
C SER A 26 -11.38 12.36 -9.50
N LEU A 27 -11.20 11.85 -10.72
CA LEU A 27 -11.89 10.66 -11.22
C LEU A 27 -11.40 9.41 -10.48
N PRO A 28 -12.29 8.43 -10.20
CA PRO A 28 -11.87 7.18 -9.62
C PRO A 28 -11.03 6.38 -10.62
N SER A 29 -10.06 5.61 -10.12
CA SER A 29 -9.10 4.91 -10.99
C SER A 29 -9.74 3.89 -11.93
N ASN A 30 -10.94 3.39 -11.63
CA ASN A 30 -11.67 2.45 -12.49
C ASN A 30 -12.60 3.14 -13.51
N ALA A 31 -12.68 4.47 -13.54
CA ALA A 31 -13.48 5.18 -14.53
C ALA A 31 -12.93 4.96 -15.94
N ASP A 32 -13.82 4.82 -16.91
CA ASP A 32 -13.47 4.58 -18.31
C ASP A 32 -12.63 5.73 -18.91
N GLU A 33 -12.97 6.98 -18.58
CA GLU A 33 -12.20 8.15 -19.00
C GLU A 33 -10.78 8.14 -18.41
N PHE A 34 -10.63 7.76 -17.13
CA PHE A 34 -9.34 7.65 -16.47
C PHE A 34 -8.49 6.55 -17.12
N GLN A 35 -9.07 5.36 -17.34
CA GLN A 35 -8.37 4.23 -17.95
C GLN A 35 -8.03 4.47 -19.44
N THR A 36 -8.85 5.23 -20.15
CA THR A 36 -8.56 5.66 -21.52
C THR A 36 -7.32 6.57 -21.55
N LYS A 37 -7.25 7.55 -20.65
CA LYS A 37 -6.07 8.43 -20.48
C LYS A 37 -4.81 7.65 -20.09
N VAL A 38 -4.93 6.69 -19.16
CA VAL A 38 -3.80 5.79 -18.78
C VAL A 38 -3.32 5.02 -20.00
N THR A 39 -4.23 4.38 -20.73
CA THR A 39 -3.87 3.56 -21.90
C THR A 39 -3.26 4.39 -23.03
N GLN A 40 -3.74 5.62 -23.23
CA GLN A 40 -3.18 6.54 -24.22
C GLN A 40 -1.78 7.00 -23.81
N SER A 41 -1.57 7.39 -22.54
CA SER A 41 -0.27 7.80 -22.02
C SER A 41 0.76 6.66 -22.12
N ILE A 42 0.37 5.41 -21.81
CA ILE A 42 1.23 4.23 -22.01
C ILE A 42 1.66 4.10 -23.47
N LYS A 43 0.72 4.20 -24.43
CA LYS A 43 1.04 4.09 -25.87
C LYS A 43 2.03 5.17 -26.33
N ASP A 44 1.86 6.40 -25.85
CA ASP A 44 2.75 7.50 -26.20
C ASP A 44 4.14 7.32 -25.57
N PHE A 45 4.24 6.88 -24.30
CA PHE A 45 5.54 6.57 -23.69
C PHE A 45 6.22 5.34 -24.31
N ASP A 46 5.48 4.30 -24.71
CA ASP A 46 6.03 3.16 -25.45
C ASP A 46 6.63 3.60 -26.80
N ARG A 47 5.93 4.49 -27.50
CA ARG A 47 6.43 5.12 -28.74
C ARG A 47 7.68 5.94 -28.45
N SER A 48 7.66 6.78 -27.43
CA SER A 48 8.81 7.59 -27.00
C SER A 48 10.02 6.72 -26.67
N GLY A 49 9.87 5.67 -25.86
CA GLY A 49 10.96 4.75 -25.53
C GLY A 49 11.51 4.01 -26.75
N THR A 50 10.65 3.68 -27.72
CA THR A 50 11.10 3.09 -29.00
C THR A 50 11.94 4.08 -29.81
N MET A 51 11.51 5.34 -29.89
CA MET A 51 12.26 6.39 -30.57
C MET A 51 13.60 6.68 -29.88
N VAL A 52 13.64 6.73 -28.55
CA VAL A 52 14.89 6.89 -27.75
C VAL A 52 15.90 5.79 -28.09
N ARG A 53 15.45 4.53 -28.14
CA ARG A 53 16.29 3.39 -28.52
C ARG A 53 16.77 3.47 -29.97
N GLN A 54 15.90 3.87 -30.90
CA GLN A 54 16.26 4.04 -32.31
C GLN A 54 17.29 5.15 -32.52
N LEU A 55 17.16 6.24 -31.78
CA LEU A 55 18.10 7.36 -31.80
C LEU A 55 19.39 7.07 -31.03
N SER A 56 19.43 5.98 -30.24
CA SER A 56 20.56 5.60 -29.39
C SER A 56 21.04 6.74 -28.49
N LEU A 57 20.08 7.49 -27.91
CA LEU A 57 20.36 8.69 -27.11
C LEU A 57 21.16 8.41 -25.82
N PHE A 58 21.11 7.17 -25.32
CA PHE A 58 21.79 6.78 -24.10
C PHE A 58 22.64 5.54 -24.35
N SER A 59 23.88 5.56 -23.88
CA SER A 59 24.72 4.37 -23.81
C SER A 59 24.73 3.79 -22.39
N GLU A 60 24.91 2.47 -22.26
CA GLU A 60 24.99 1.78 -20.96
C GLU A 60 26.15 2.26 -20.07
N ASN A 61 27.15 2.92 -20.66
CA ASN A 61 28.36 3.41 -19.96
C ASN A 61 28.46 4.95 -19.89
N GLU A 62 27.39 5.67 -20.18
CA GLU A 62 27.40 7.13 -20.18
C GLU A 62 27.18 7.68 -18.76
N PHE A 63 27.96 8.70 -18.36
CA PHE A 63 27.69 9.38 -17.09
C PHE A 63 26.50 10.32 -17.27
N MET A 64 25.67 10.45 -16.22
CA MET A 64 24.54 11.39 -16.21
C MET A 64 24.96 12.83 -16.55
N GLU A 65 26.22 13.17 -16.25
CA GLU A 65 26.82 14.48 -16.51
C GLU A 65 27.08 14.75 -18.00
N ASP A 66 27.31 13.70 -18.81
CA ASP A 66 27.64 13.81 -20.24
C ASP A 66 26.40 13.97 -21.13
N ILE A 67 25.22 13.68 -20.58
CA ILE A 67 23.94 13.74 -21.31
C ILE A 67 23.47 15.19 -21.45
N SER A 68 22.98 15.54 -22.64
CA SER A 68 22.40 16.86 -22.91
C SER A 68 21.19 17.13 -22.00
N THR A 69 21.06 18.38 -21.54
CA THR A 69 19.95 18.79 -20.66
C THR A 69 18.57 18.56 -21.28
N LYS A 70 18.49 18.61 -22.61
CA LYS A 70 17.24 18.34 -23.36
C LYS A 70 16.89 16.86 -23.33
N ASP A 71 17.89 15.99 -23.46
CA ASP A 71 17.69 14.55 -23.57
C ASP A 71 17.55 13.86 -22.21
N LEU A 72 18.12 14.41 -21.12
CA LEU A 72 18.04 13.87 -19.76
C LEU A 72 16.61 13.48 -19.34
N ARG A 73 15.60 14.24 -19.75
CA ARG A 73 14.19 13.96 -19.41
C ARG A 73 13.72 12.60 -19.93
N PHE A 74 14.25 12.13 -21.06
CA PHE A 74 13.79 10.89 -21.68
C PHE A 74 14.21 9.65 -20.86
N LEU A 75 15.14 9.79 -19.90
CA LEU A 75 15.41 8.76 -18.89
C LEU A 75 14.19 8.48 -17.98
N LEU A 76 13.29 9.45 -17.82
CA LEU A 76 12.04 9.27 -17.06
C LEU A 76 11.00 8.43 -17.80
N THR A 77 11.21 8.09 -19.07
CA THR A 77 10.24 7.29 -19.87
C THR A 77 9.92 5.96 -19.19
N GLU A 78 10.94 5.23 -18.76
CA GLU A 78 10.78 3.93 -18.08
C GLU A 78 10.08 4.11 -16.72
N TYR A 79 10.36 5.20 -16.01
CA TYR A 79 9.70 5.52 -14.75
C TYR A 79 8.18 5.71 -14.94
N TYR A 80 7.79 6.54 -15.90
CA TYR A 80 6.37 6.81 -16.18
C TYR A 80 5.62 5.56 -16.64
N LEU A 81 6.24 4.71 -17.47
CA LEU A 81 5.65 3.42 -17.85
C LEU A 81 5.39 2.56 -16.63
N GLY A 82 6.39 2.41 -15.74
CA GLY A 82 6.25 1.68 -14.48
C GLY A 82 5.06 2.14 -13.65
N GLU A 83 4.93 3.46 -13.47
CA GLU A 83 3.83 4.13 -12.77
C GLU A 83 2.46 3.91 -13.43
N LEU A 84 2.37 4.06 -14.75
CA LEU A 84 1.12 3.94 -15.48
C LEU A 84 0.58 2.51 -15.47
N TYR A 85 1.45 1.51 -15.56
CA TYR A 85 1.04 0.10 -15.43
C TYR A 85 0.48 -0.21 -14.04
N LEU A 86 0.96 0.46 -12.97
CA LEU A 86 0.36 0.34 -11.64
C LEU A 86 -1.06 0.94 -11.57
N LYS A 87 -1.33 1.98 -12.36
CA LYS A 87 -2.64 2.68 -12.41
C LYS A 87 -3.65 1.99 -13.32
N LYS A 88 -3.23 1.01 -14.12
CA LYS A 88 -4.12 0.27 -15.02
C LYS A 88 -5.02 -0.67 -14.22
N THR A 89 -6.32 -0.62 -14.51
CA THR A 89 -7.33 -1.51 -13.92
C THR A 89 -7.87 -2.41 -15.02
N GLY A 90 -7.47 -3.69 -15.03
CA GLY A 90 -7.84 -4.65 -16.06
C GLY A 90 -7.96 -6.07 -15.53
N GLN A 91 -8.32 -7.00 -16.41
CA GLN A 91 -8.54 -8.41 -16.05
C GLN A 91 -7.24 -9.16 -15.69
N ASP A 92 -6.09 -8.70 -16.19
CA ASP A 92 -4.80 -9.39 -16.00
C ASP A 92 -3.79 -8.53 -15.23
N ARG A 93 -4.11 -8.28 -13.96
CA ARG A 93 -3.26 -7.51 -13.05
C ARG A 93 -1.85 -8.09 -12.94
N LEU A 94 -1.69 -9.41 -13.02
CA LEU A 94 -0.38 -10.06 -12.92
C LEU A 94 0.52 -9.64 -14.09
N LYS A 95 -0.01 -9.61 -15.32
CA LYS A 95 0.74 -9.09 -16.47
C LYS A 95 1.10 -7.62 -16.27
N ASP A 96 0.15 -6.78 -15.85
CA ASP A 96 0.41 -5.35 -15.65
C ASP A 96 1.49 -5.10 -14.58
N LEU A 97 1.48 -5.85 -13.48
CA LEU A 97 2.54 -5.81 -12.45
C LEU A 97 3.89 -6.29 -12.98
N SER A 98 3.90 -7.34 -13.81
CA SER A 98 5.14 -7.86 -14.39
C SER A 98 5.78 -6.85 -15.33
N LEU A 99 4.97 -6.14 -16.14
CA LEU A 99 5.43 -5.06 -17.01
C LEU A 99 5.94 -3.87 -16.18
N SER A 100 5.16 -3.44 -15.19
CA SER A 100 5.58 -2.38 -14.26
C SER A 100 6.92 -2.69 -13.60
N LYS A 101 7.13 -3.92 -13.13
CA LYS A 101 8.39 -4.38 -12.53
C LYS A 101 9.57 -4.25 -13.50
N VAL A 102 9.40 -4.64 -14.76
CA VAL A 102 10.46 -4.55 -15.78
C VAL A 102 10.87 -3.09 -15.98
N HIS A 103 9.90 -2.19 -16.15
CA HIS A 103 10.15 -0.76 -16.33
C HIS A 103 10.80 -0.10 -15.09
N GLN A 104 10.39 -0.49 -13.88
CA GLN A 104 11.00 0.01 -12.64
C GLN A 104 12.45 -0.46 -12.48
N ILE A 105 12.76 -1.71 -12.83
CA ILE A 105 14.15 -2.20 -12.85
C ILE A 105 14.97 -1.45 -13.90
N ALA A 106 14.42 -1.22 -15.09
CA ALA A 106 15.08 -0.45 -16.15
C ALA A 106 15.39 0.98 -15.69
N THR A 107 14.46 1.63 -14.99
CA THR A 107 14.66 2.96 -14.39
C THR A 107 15.83 2.97 -13.41
N LEU A 108 15.90 1.98 -12.51
CA LEU A 108 17.00 1.90 -11.54
C LEU A 108 18.35 1.58 -12.20
N ALA A 109 18.33 0.79 -13.27
CA ALA A 109 19.54 0.47 -14.03
C ALA A 109 20.10 1.69 -14.77
N SER A 110 19.23 2.53 -15.35
CA SER A 110 19.65 3.72 -16.11
C SER A 110 20.06 4.91 -15.25
N THR A 111 19.56 4.99 -14.00
CA THR A 111 19.78 6.15 -13.12
C THR A 111 20.78 5.93 -11.99
N SER A 112 21.32 4.71 -11.90
CA SER A 112 22.30 4.21 -10.91
C SER A 112 22.70 5.20 -9.79
N PRO A 113 22.08 5.05 -8.61
CA PRO A 113 22.76 5.33 -7.36
C PRO A 113 23.15 3.98 -6.74
N ARG A 114 24.42 3.61 -6.85
CA ARG A 114 25.00 2.58 -5.97
C ARG A 114 24.89 3.08 -4.52
N SER A 115 23.83 2.67 -3.82
CA SER A 115 23.75 2.80 -2.37
C SER A 115 23.55 1.42 -1.75
N ASP A 116 24.51 1.00 -0.94
CA ASP A 116 24.44 -0.25 -0.20
C ASP A 116 23.24 -0.26 0.77
N ALA A 117 22.47 -1.35 0.76
CA ALA A 117 21.39 -1.55 1.71
C ALA A 117 21.96 -1.80 3.13
N PRO A 118 21.51 -1.08 4.17
CA PRO A 118 21.99 -1.27 5.52
C PRO A 118 21.44 -2.54 6.16
N ARG A 119 22.30 -3.24 6.90
CA ARG A 119 22.07 -4.58 7.45
C ARG A 119 21.27 -4.58 8.76
N ASP A 120 21.15 -3.45 9.46
CA ASP A 120 20.56 -3.38 10.80
C ASP A 120 19.10 -2.90 10.85
N ALA A 121 18.30 -3.45 11.78
CA ALA A 121 16.87 -3.17 11.87
C ALA A 121 16.51 -1.83 12.53
N ALA A 122 17.36 -1.31 13.44
CA ALA A 122 17.14 -0.05 14.14
C ALA A 122 17.44 1.17 13.25
N THR A 123 18.44 1.08 12.37
CA THR A 123 18.78 2.11 11.38
C THR A 123 17.69 2.25 10.31
N ARG A 124 16.95 1.17 9.99
CA ARG A 124 15.83 1.19 9.02
C ARG A 124 14.72 2.17 9.38
N ARG A 125 14.36 2.32 10.66
CA ARG A 125 13.30 3.27 11.05
C ARG A 125 13.75 4.72 10.87
N GLY A 126 14.96 5.05 11.34
CA GLY A 126 15.54 6.38 11.19
C GLY A 126 15.74 6.76 9.72
N GLU A 127 16.26 5.83 8.93
CA GLU A 127 16.42 6.02 7.49
C GLU A 127 15.08 6.14 6.76
N LYS A 128 14.04 5.39 7.16
CA LYS A 128 12.70 5.54 6.56
C LYS A 128 12.15 6.94 6.81
N ILE A 129 12.33 7.48 8.01
CA ILE A 129 11.93 8.85 8.33
C ILE A 129 12.73 9.87 7.51
N ALA A 130 14.05 9.68 7.40
CA ALA A 130 14.91 10.56 6.61
C ALA A 130 14.58 10.51 5.11
N ARG A 131 14.32 9.30 4.56
CA ARG A 131 13.89 9.09 3.18
C ARG A 131 12.56 9.78 2.91
N PHE A 132 11.56 9.56 3.77
CA PHE A 132 10.25 10.22 3.64
C PHE A 132 10.36 11.74 3.70
N LYS A 133 11.22 12.29 4.56
CA LYS A 133 11.45 13.75 4.63
C LYS A 133 12.07 14.28 3.34
N ARG A 134 13.11 13.61 2.80
CA ARG A 134 13.73 13.98 1.52
C ARG A 134 12.73 13.88 0.38
N GLU A 135 11.98 12.78 0.32
CA GLU A 135 10.95 12.54 -0.70
C GLU A 135 9.89 13.65 -0.71
N LYS A 136 9.41 14.05 0.47
CA LYS A 136 8.45 15.15 0.61
C LYS A 136 9.03 16.49 0.14
N GLU A 137 10.30 16.76 0.45
CA GLU A 137 11.00 17.96 0.00
C GLU A 137 11.16 17.99 -1.52
N MET A 138 11.64 16.90 -2.12
CA MET A 138 11.77 16.75 -3.58
C MET A 138 10.42 16.88 -4.28
N ARG A 139 9.37 16.25 -3.75
CA ARG A 139 8.01 16.35 -4.30
C ARG A 139 7.51 17.78 -4.32
N ASN A 140 7.71 18.53 -3.22
CA ASN A 140 7.30 19.93 -3.14
C ASN A 140 8.09 20.80 -4.13
N GLN A 141 9.39 20.58 -4.26
CA GLN A 141 10.23 21.29 -5.23
C GLN A 141 9.78 21.01 -6.66
N ILE A 142 9.55 19.75 -7.02
CA ILE A 142 9.04 19.36 -8.35
C ILE A 142 7.68 20.02 -8.63
N GLU A 143 6.78 20.07 -7.65
CA GLU A 143 5.49 20.73 -7.79
C GLU A 143 5.63 22.24 -8.05
N GLN A 144 6.53 22.91 -7.32
CA GLN A 144 6.84 24.32 -7.56
C GLN A 144 7.44 24.56 -8.95
N PHE A 145 8.40 23.73 -9.37
CA PHE A 145 8.98 23.82 -10.70
C PHE A 145 7.96 23.55 -11.81
N ASN A 146 7.07 22.58 -11.64
CA ASN A 146 5.97 22.32 -12.57
C ASN A 146 5.00 23.49 -12.69
N GLN A 147 4.75 24.24 -11.60
CA GLN A 147 3.98 25.48 -11.67
C GLN A 147 4.72 26.57 -12.45
N VAL A 148 6.03 26.73 -12.22
CA VAL A 148 6.86 27.74 -12.91
C VAL A 148 7.01 27.41 -14.40
N LEU A 149 7.32 26.16 -14.76
CA LEU A 149 7.45 25.70 -16.14
C LEU A 149 6.10 25.61 -16.87
N GLY A 150 5.01 25.34 -16.17
CA GLY A 150 3.65 25.43 -16.73
C GLY A 150 3.27 26.84 -17.20
N THR A 151 3.97 27.88 -16.72
CA THR A 151 3.77 29.28 -17.13
C THR A 151 4.78 29.79 -18.17
N LYS A 152 5.92 29.10 -18.35
CA LYS A 152 7.01 29.50 -19.25
C LYS A 152 7.29 28.36 -20.22
N SER A 153 7.03 28.62 -21.51
CA SER A 153 7.39 27.80 -22.69
C SER A 153 8.06 26.48 -22.31
N SER A 154 7.26 25.43 -22.29
CA SER A 154 7.66 24.06 -22.01
C SER A 154 8.98 23.80 -22.77
N GLY A 155 10.09 23.53 -22.07
CA GLY A 155 11.43 23.38 -22.65
C GLY A 155 11.63 22.18 -23.59
N TYR A 156 10.59 21.80 -24.33
CA TYR A 156 10.51 20.71 -25.29
C TYR A 156 10.94 21.19 -26.68
N GLU A 157 10.63 22.43 -27.06
CA GLU A 157 11.06 23.05 -28.32
C GLU A 157 11.35 24.55 -28.09
N GLY A 158 12.62 24.90 -27.86
CA GLY A 158 13.08 26.28 -27.71
C GLY A 158 14.51 26.38 -27.19
N GLU A 159 15.23 27.43 -27.59
CA GLU A 159 16.48 27.83 -26.93
C GLU A 159 16.13 28.43 -25.57
N LEU A 160 16.61 27.78 -24.50
CA LEU A 160 16.55 28.31 -23.15
C LEU A 160 17.70 29.31 -22.99
N SER A 161 17.53 30.36 -22.19
CA SER A 161 18.71 31.12 -21.74
C SER A 161 19.61 30.20 -20.92
N SER A 162 20.92 30.47 -20.90
CA SER A 162 21.89 29.67 -20.13
C SER A 162 21.45 29.47 -18.67
N GLU A 163 20.95 30.52 -18.02
CA GLU A 163 20.48 30.48 -16.63
C GLU A 163 19.23 29.59 -16.44
N LEU A 164 18.34 29.55 -17.44
CA LEU A 164 17.14 28.74 -17.39
C LEU A 164 17.43 27.29 -17.76
N GLU A 165 18.42 27.05 -18.62
CA GLU A 165 18.91 25.71 -18.95
C GLU A 165 19.52 25.03 -17.72
N ASP A 166 20.37 25.73 -16.96
CA ASP A 166 20.96 25.20 -15.72
C ASP A 166 19.87 24.86 -14.69
N GLN A 167 18.92 25.77 -14.46
CA GLN A 167 17.78 25.51 -13.57
C GLN A 167 16.93 24.33 -14.04
N TYR A 168 16.75 24.20 -15.35
CA TYR A 168 16.01 23.09 -15.92
C TYR A 168 16.75 21.76 -15.76
N ARG A 169 18.08 21.76 -15.93
CA ARG A 169 18.92 20.59 -15.69
C ARG A 169 18.80 20.13 -14.24
N ASP A 170 18.95 21.04 -13.28
CA ASP A 170 18.81 20.75 -11.85
C ASP A 170 17.44 20.16 -11.53
N PHE A 171 16.38 20.70 -12.14
CA PHE A 171 15.02 20.17 -12.00
C PHE A 171 14.91 18.73 -12.53
N VAL A 172 15.44 18.43 -13.72
CA VAL A 172 15.36 17.07 -14.29
C VAL A 172 16.15 16.08 -13.44
N LEU A 173 17.32 16.45 -12.95
CA LEU A 173 18.12 15.61 -12.05
C LEU A 173 17.39 15.33 -10.72
N LEU A 174 16.75 16.36 -10.15
CA LEU A 174 15.92 16.21 -8.95
C LEU A 174 14.74 15.26 -9.21
N HIS A 175 14.11 15.37 -10.39
CA HIS A 175 13.02 14.49 -10.80
C HIS A 175 13.50 13.04 -10.96
N LEU A 176 14.66 12.82 -11.59
CA LEU A 176 15.26 11.50 -11.70
C LEU A 176 15.55 10.90 -10.32
N GLN A 177 16.09 11.71 -9.40
CA GLN A 177 16.32 11.27 -8.03
C GLN A 177 15.00 10.90 -7.32
N TYR A 178 13.96 11.71 -7.48
CA TYR A 178 12.64 11.40 -6.95
C TYR A 178 12.07 10.10 -7.54
N ALA A 179 12.20 9.92 -8.85
CA ALA A 179 11.77 8.70 -9.55
C ALA A 179 12.48 7.45 -9.01
N ILE A 180 13.78 7.52 -8.71
CA ILE A 180 14.51 6.43 -8.06
C ILE A 180 13.89 6.07 -6.71
N PHE A 181 13.61 7.07 -5.86
CA PHE A 181 13.02 6.79 -4.54
C PHE A 181 11.63 6.17 -4.66
N GLN A 182 10.79 6.69 -5.56
CA GLN A 182 9.46 6.15 -5.83
C GLN A 182 9.52 4.70 -6.34
N THR A 183 10.37 4.43 -7.34
CA THR A 183 10.52 3.08 -7.91
C THR A 183 11.00 2.07 -6.87
N MET A 184 11.92 2.44 -5.99
CA MET A 184 12.35 1.57 -4.90
C MET A 184 11.19 1.18 -3.96
N GLU A 185 10.31 2.11 -3.61
CA GLU A 185 9.13 1.81 -2.78
C GLU A 185 8.12 0.95 -3.52
N GLN A 186 7.83 1.30 -4.77
CA GLN A 186 6.85 0.58 -5.59
C GLN A 186 7.28 -0.86 -5.86
N LEU A 187 8.57 -1.11 -6.11
CA LEU A 187 9.10 -2.47 -6.30
C LEU A 187 8.85 -3.36 -5.08
N VAL A 188 8.94 -2.81 -3.86
CA VAL A 188 8.60 -3.57 -2.64
C VAL A 188 7.13 -3.96 -2.63
N GLY A 189 6.23 -3.05 -3.02
CA GLY A 189 4.80 -3.34 -3.17
C GLY A 189 4.53 -4.41 -4.23
N ILE A 190 5.11 -4.27 -5.41
CA ILE A 190 4.95 -5.24 -6.51
C ILE A 190 5.46 -6.63 -6.10
N GLN A 191 6.61 -6.70 -5.42
CA GLN A 191 7.19 -7.96 -4.96
C GLN A 191 6.28 -8.71 -3.98
N GLN A 192 5.48 -7.98 -3.18
CA GLN A 192 4.50 -8.57 -2.27
C GLN A 192 3.19 -8.95 -2.98
N GLU A 193 2.76 -8.16 -3.97
CA GLU A 193 1.49 -8.36 -4.68
C GLU A 193 1.54 -9.58 -5.65
N ILE A 194 2.64 -9.74 -6.39
CA ILE A 194 2.80 -10.84 -7.38
C ILE A 194 2.54 -12.24 -6.79
N PRO A 195 3.22 -12.70 -5.72
CA PRO A 195 3.03 -14.04 -5.18
C PRO A 195 1.61 -14.24 -4.63
N MET A 196 1.00 -13.19 -4.08
CA MET A 196 -0.38 -13.24 -3.60
C MET A 196 -1.36 -13.50 -4.74
N LEU A 197 -1.21 -12.78 -5.85
CA LEU A 197 -2.05 -12.97 -7.05
C LEU A 197 -1.81 -14.31 -7.72
N GLN A 198 -0.57 -14.80 -7.77
CA GLN A 198 -0.25 -16.14 -8.26
C GLN A 198 -0.98 -17.22 -7.45
N GLN A 199 -0.87 -17.16 -6.12
CA GLN A 199 -1.56 -18.11 -5.24
C GLN A 199 -3.09 -18.02 -5.37
N MET A 200 -3.64 -16.82 -5.58
CA MET A 200 -5.07 -16.65 -5.88
C MET A 200 -5.49 -17.28 -7.21
N GLN A 201 -4.68 -17.14 -8.26
CA GLN A 201 -4.93 -17.77 -9.56
C GLN A 201 -4.85 -19.30 -9.47
N GLU A 202 -3.85 -19.84 -8.76
CA GLU A 202 -3.70 -21.27 -8.51
C GLU A 202 -4.91 -21.84 -7.75
N ARG A 203 -5.35 -21.17 -6.68
CA ARG A 203 -6.55 -21.55 -5.92
C ARG A 203 -7.79 -21.58 -6.82
N LYS A 204 -8.01 -20.54 -7.63
CA LYS A 204 -9.13 -20.47 -8.58
C LYS A 204 -9.08 -21.59 -9.63
N ALA A 205 -7.88 -21.96 -10.09
CA ALA A 205 -7.70 -23.07 -11.03
C ALA A 205 -8.00 -24.43 -10.37
N THR A 206 -7.63 -24.62 -9.10
CA THR A 206 -7.90 -25.85 -8.35
C THR A 206 -9.39 -26.00 -7.96
N GLU A 207 -10.06 -24.91 -7.57
CA GLU A 207 -11.49 -24.91 -7.22
C GLU A 207 -12.39 -25.11 -8.44
N GLY A 208 -11.93 -24.73 -9.65
CA GLY A 208 -12.64 -24.96 -10.91
C GLY A 208 -12.77 -26.44 -11.32
N SER A 209 -12.09 -27.37 -10.64
CA SER A 209 -12.11 -28.80 -10.95
C SER A 209 -12.89 -29.66 -9.93
N SER A 210 -13.41 -29.09 -8.82
CA SER A 210 -13.95 -29.90 -7.71
C SER A 210 -15.38 -29.56 -7.27
N ASP A 211 -16.22 -28.98 -8.14
CA ASP A 211 -17.67 -28.95 -7.88
C ASP A 211 -18.43 -30.01 -8.69
N SER A 212 -18.09 -31.29 -8.43
CA SER A 212 -18.93 -32.43 -8.84
C SER A 212 -20.14 -32.62 -7.92
N ARG A 213 -20.40 -31.71 -6.96
CA ARG A 213 -21.50 -31.84 -5.99
C ARG A 213 -22.84 -31.32 -6.51
N SER A 214 -22.89 -30.72 -7.70
CA SER A 214 -24.14 -30.22 -8.28
C SER A 214 -24.83 -31.15 -9.29
N SER A 215 -24.24 -32.29 -9.67
CA SER A 215 -24.78 -33.11 -10.78
C SER A 215 -25.45 -34.44 -10.40
N ASN A 216 -25.47 -34.89 -9.13
CA ASN A 216 -26.00 -36.23 -8.82
C ASN A 216 -26.79 -36.37 -7.52
N ARG A 217 -27.64 -35.39 -7.19
CA ARG A 217 -28.72 -35.62 -6.21
C ARG A 217 -29.94 -36.19 -6.95
N SER A 218 -30.06 -37.51 -6.89
CA SER A 218 -31.20 -38.29 -7.33
C SER A 218 -32.51 -37.74 -6.78
N LYS A 219 -33.53 -37.87 -7.62
CA LYS A 219 -34.86 -37.26 -7.59
C LYS A 219 -35.80 -37.80 -6.52
N ASP A 220 -35.30 -38.35 -5.41
CA ASP A 220 -36.11 -39.20 -4.51
C ASP A 220 -36.15 -38.77 -3.03
N ASP A 221 -35.45 -37.71 -2.63
CA ASP A 221 -35.39 -37.30 -1.20
C ASP A 221 -36.18 -36.01 -0.90
N SER A 222 -37.26 -35.77 -1.65
CA SER A 222 -38.02 -34.50 -1.60
C SER A 222 -39.31 -34.55 -0.77
N ARG A 223 -39.48 -35.52 0.15
CA ARG A 223 -40.74 -35.66 0.90
C ARG A 223 -40.73 -35.50 2.41
N GLU A 224 -39.58 -35.48 3.08
CA GLU A 224 -39.54 -35.28 4.53
C GLU A 224 -38.53 -34.18 4.90
N GLY A 225 -39.03 -32.97 5.20
CA GLY A 225 -38.21 -31.95 5.85
C GLY A 225 -38.27 -30.52 5.29
N ARG A 226 -39.19 -30.17 4.38
CA ARG A 226 -39.45 -28.74 4.08
C ARG A 226 -40.60 -28.23 4.94
N VAL A 227 -40.25 -27.59 6.05
CA VAL A 227 -41.17 -26.75 6.86
C VAL A 227 -41.47 -25.42 6.17
N ASP A 228 -40.88 -25.15 5.02
CA ASP A 228 -41.04 -23.92 4.27
C ASP A 228 -41.78 -24.19 2.95
N ASP A 229 -43.10 -24.39 3.04
CA ASP A 229 -43.98 -24.35 1.87
C ASP A 229 -44.21 -22.87 1.49
N SER A 230 -43.23 -22.32 0.77
CA SER A 230 -43.15 -20.92 0.34
C SER A 230 -44.27 -20.51 -0.65
N ARG A 231 -45.30 -21.33 -0.83
CA ARG A 231 -46.48 -21.03 -1.65
C ARG A 231 -47.39 -19.99 -1.01
N ILE A 232 -47.29 -19.78 0.31
CA ILE A 232 -48.10 -18.79 1.04
C ILE A 232 -47.54 -17.37 0.90
N TRP A 233 -46.22 -17.21 0.71
CA TRP A 233 -45.54 -15.91 0.70
C TRP A 233 -45.48 -15.23 -0.67
N ASN A 234 -45.72 -15.96 -1.76
CA ASN A 234 -45.65 -15.42 -3.13
C ASN A 234 -47.00 -14.93 -3.68
N ALA A 235 -48.02 -14.77 -2.82
CA ALA A 235 -49.33 -14.26 -3.22
C ALA A 235 -49.25 -12.77 -3.63
N THR A 236 -49.18 -12.52 -4.94
CA THR A 236 -49.19 -11.19 -5.55
C THR A 236 -50.64 -10.66 -5.60
N GLY A 237 -51.08 -9.98 -4.54
CA GLY A 237 -52.42 -9.41 -4.42
C GLY A 237 -52.56 -8.42 -3.24
N PRO A 238 -53.66 -7.66 -3.15
CA PRO A 238 -53.88 -6.65 -2.11
C PRO A 238 -53.86 -7.26 -0.69
N LEU A 239 -53.28 -6.53 0.27
CA LEU A 239 -53.12 -7.02 1.66
C LEU A 239 -54.46 -7.09 2.43
N MET A 240 -55.44 -6.27 2.05
CA MET A 240 -56.76 -6.20 2.69
C MET A 240 -57.87 -6.08 1.63
N ASP A 241 -59.06 -6.54 2.00
CA ASP A 241 -60.31 -6.29 1.26
C ASP A 241 -60.83 -4.85 1.54
N PRO A 242 -61.70 -4.23 0.71
CA PRO A 242 -62.25 -2.89 0.97
C PRO A 242 -63.03 -2.77 2.29
N ASN A 243 -63.43 -3.89 2.88
CA ASN A 243 -64.06 -3.95 4.21
C ASN A 243 -63.05 -4.15 5.36
N GLY A 244 -61.75 -3.99 5.10
CA GLY A 244 -60.69 -3.97 6.14
C GLY A 244 -60.32 -5.33 6.73
N ARG A 245 -60.71 -6.44 6.09
CA ARG A 245 -60.35 -7.79 6.53
C ARG A 245 -58.99 -8.19 5.93
N PRO A 246 -58.01 -8.63 6.74
CA PRO A 246 -56.70 -9.02 6.22
C PRO A 246 -56.80 -10.36 5.50
N LEU A 247 -56.44 -10.36 4.22
CA LEU A 247 -56.50 -11.54 3.34
C LEU A 247 -55.19 -12.34 3.34
N ARG A 248 -54.12 -11.79 3.92
CA ARG A 248 -52.82 -12.46 4.07
C ARG A 248 -52.31 -12.34 5.50
N PRO A 249 -51.61 -13.36 6.02
CA PRO A 249 -50.92 -13.25 7.30
C PRO A 249 -49.81 -12.21 7.19
N PHE A 250 -49.78 -11.25 8.13
CA PHE A 250 -48.71 -10.27 8.25
C PHE A 250 -48.17 -10.28 9.68
N VAL A 251 -46.86 -10.09 9.84
CA VAL A 251 -46.21 -10.02 11.16
C VAL A 251 -46.07 -8.55 11.54
N ILE A 252 -46.68 -8.16 12.65
CA ILE A 252 -46.50 -6.82 13.22
C ILE A 252 -45.12 -6.78 13.86
N THR A 253 -44.11 -6.32 13.13
CA THR A 253 -42.76 -6.17 13.68
C THR A 253 -42.47 -4.71 14.04
N ASN A 254 -41.87 -4.50 15.22
CA ASN A 254 -41.30 -3.24 15.71
C ASN A 254 -40.06 -2.76 14.91
N LYS A 255 -39.94 -3.14 13.63
CA LYS A 255 -38.76 -2.87 12.79
C LYS A 255 -38.46 -1.38 12.64
N LYS A 256 -39.47 -0.51 12.69
CA LYS A 256 -39.28 0.94 12.59
C LYS A 256 -38.58 1.52 13.84
N THR A 257 -38.89 1.00 15.03
CA THR A 257 -38.25 1.45 16.28
C THR A 257 -36.85 0.85 16.44
N GLU A 258 -36.62 -0.36 15.94
CA GLU A 258 -35.30 -0.98 15.89
C GLU A 258 -34.37 -0.32 14.87
N MET A 259 -34.85 0.01 13.67
CA MET A 259 -34.07 0.80 12.69
C MET A 259 -33.68 2.17 13.24
N MET A 260 -34.60 2.86 13.92
CA MET A 260 -34.27 4.16 14.55
C MET A 260 -33.13 4.05 15.58
N LYS A 261 -33.03 2.95 16.34
CA LYS A 261 -31.94 2.72 17.30
C LYS A 261 -30.60 2.40 16.65
N GLY A 262 -30.56 2.06 15.36
CA GLY A 262 -29.34 1.66 14.64
C GLY A 262 -28.64 2.78 13.86
N VAL A 263 -29.29 3.92 13.61
CA VAL A 263 -28.78 4.94 12.66
C VAL A 263 -27.79 5.94 13.29
N PHE A 264 -27.66 5.97 14.62
CA PHE A 264 -26.72 6.86 15.33
C PHE A 264 -25.80 6.10 16.29
N ARG A 265 -25.06 5.12 15.76
CA ARG A 265 -23.98 4.46 16.51
C ARG A 265 -22.63 5.06 16.11
N PRO A 266 -21.74 5.39 17.06
CA PRO A 266 -20.36 5.74 16.74
C PRO A 266 -19.70 4.62 15.92
N GLY A 267 -18.90 4.97 14.91
CA GLY A 267 -18.26 4.02 13.98
C GLY A 267 -17.15 3.16 14.59
N HIS A 268 -17.03 3.14 15.92
CA HIS A 268 -16.07 2.34 16.68
C HIS A 268 -16.80 1.57 17.77
N SER A 269 -16.30 0.37 18.10
CA SER A 269 -16.81 -0.41 19.23
C SER A 269 -16.56 0.39 20.50
N LEU A 270 -17.62 0.90 21.13
CA LEU A 270 -17.52 1.51 22.45
C LEU A 270 -17.09 0.44 23.45
N PRO A 271 -16.25 0.79 24.45
CA PRO A 271 -15.97 -0.10 25.57
C PRO A 271 -17.28 -0.57 26.20
N THR A 272 -17.40 -1.89 26.38
CA THR A 272 -18.60 -2.51 26.95
C THR A 272 -18.64 -2.45 28.47
N MET A 273 -17.55 -1.97 29.10
CA MET A 273 -17.41 -1.83 30.55
C MET A 273 -16.87 -0.43 30.86
N SER A 274 -17.25 0.12 32.02
CA SER A 274 -16.68 1.40 32.46
C SER A 274 -15.22 1.24 32.84
N ILE A 275 -14.50 2.36 32.91
CA ILE A 275 -13.10 2.37 33.34
C ILE A 275 -12.98 1.85 34.78
N GLU A 276 -13.91 2.23 35.65
CA GLU A 276 -13.95 1.76 37.04
C GLU A 276 -14.19 0.24 37.11
N GLU A 277 -15.15 -0.27 36.34
CA GLU A 277 -15.47 -1.71 36.30
C GLU A 277 -14.32 -2.55 35.76
N TYR A 278 -13.56 -2.01 34.80
CA TYR A 278 -12.33 -2.64 34.31
C TYR A 278 -11.21 -2.63 35.36
N ILE A 279 -11.07 -1.53 36.12
CA ILE A 279 -10.09 -1.43 37.21
C ILE A 279 -10.41 -2.43 38.32
N ASP A 280 -11.68 -2.54 38.71
CA ASP A 280 -12.11 -3.49 39.74
C ASP A 280 -11.80 -4.94 39.34
N GLN A 281 -11.99 -5.29 38.07
CA GLN A 281 -11.63 -6.61 37.54
C GLN A 281 -10.10 -6.84 37.52
N GLU A 282 -9.30 -5.83 37.19
CA GLU A 282 -7.83 -5.94 37.25
C GLU A 282 -7.32 -6.00 38.70
N ILE A 283 -8.00 -5.33 39.65
CA ILE A 283 -7.73 -5.44 41.10
C ILE A 283 -8.05 -6.84 41.59
N GLU A 284 -9.21 -7.39 41.23
CA GLU A 284 -9.61 -8.75 41.59
C GLU A 284 -8.67 -9.81 40.99
N ARG A 285 -8.16 -9.54 39.77
CA ARG A 285 -7.12 -10.36 39.11
C ARG A 285 -5.71 -10.15 39.67
N GLY A 286 -5.54 -9.25 40.63
CA GLY A 286 -4.26 -8.96 41.28
C GLY A 286 -3.23 -8.27 40.37
N ASN A 287 -3.67 -7.73 39.23
CA ASN A 287 -2.83 -7.05 38.24
C ASN A 287 -2.79 -5.52 38.42
N PHE A 288 -3.53 -4.99 39.39
CA PHE A 288 -3.56 -3.57 39.68
C PHE A 288 -2.43 -3.17 40.67
N LEU A 289 -1.45 -2.40 40.20
CA LEU A 289 -0.39 -1.85 41.06
C LEU A 289 -0.92 -0.66 41.87
N SER A 290 -1.31 -0.92 43.12
CA SER A 290 -1.76 0.11 44.08
C SER A 290 -0.64 0.99 44.66
N GLY A 291 0.61 0.89 44.20
CA GLY A 291 1.79 1.39 44.93
C GLY A 291 2.78 2.22 44.11
N GLY A 292 2.31 3.10 43.23
CA GLY A 292 3.17 3.83 42.28
C GLY A 292 3.65 5.23 42.69
N THR A 293 3.41 5.70 43.93
CA THR A 293 3.76 7.09 44.31
C THR A 293 5.01 7.24 45.17
N GLU A 294 5.68 6.16 45.56
CA GLU A 294 6.99 6.23 46.19
C GLU A 294 7.98 5.37 45.41
N GLU A 295 8.97 6.03 44.78
CA GLU A 295 10.15 5.32 44.29
C GLU A 295 10.74 4.52 45.46
N PRO A 296 10.96 3.20 45.31
CA PRO A 296 11.60 2.43 46.35
C PRO A 296 13.04 2.95 46.49
N LYS A 297 13.28 3.79 47.50
CA LYS A 297 14.63 4.20 47.88
C LYS A 297 15.40 2.92 48.17
N LYS A 298 16.40 2.64 47.34
CA LYS A 298 17.34 1.55 47.56
C LYS A 298 17.94 1.78 48.96
N LYS A 299 17.65 0.90 49.92
CA LYS A 299 18.33 0.95 51.22
C LYS A 299 19.79 0.65 50.90
N GLU A 300 20.63 1.67 50.96
CA GLU A 300 22.08 1.49 50.94
C GLU A 300 22.42 0.65 52.18
N ALA A 301 23.05 -0.51 51.97
CA ALA A 301 23.57 -1.31 53.07
C ALA A 301 24.67 -0.48 53.76
N ASP A 302 24.65 -0.42 55.08
CA ASP A 302 25.69 0.24 55.86
C ASP A 302 27.01 -0.51 55.61
N ASP A 303 28.02 0.18 55.09
CA ASP A 303 29.33 -0.39 54.73
C ASP A 303 30.06 -1.05 55.93
N ASN A 304 29.59 -0.81 57.17
CA ASN A 304 30.12 -1.42 58.39
C ASN A 304 29.43 -2.73 58.82
N ASP A 305 28.39 -3.19 58.13
CA ASP A 305 27.67 -4.43 58.47
C ASP A 305 28.14 -5.60 57.58
N GLU A 306 29.12 -6.36 58.09
CA GLU A 306 29.74 -7.49 57.35
C GLU A 306 28.72 -8.58 56.95
N GLU A 307 27.63 -8.76 57.70
CA GLU A 307 26.59 -9.75 57.38
C GLU A 307 25.75 -9.30 56.17
N ALA A 308 25.47 -8.00 56.04
CA ALA A 308 24.71 -7.44 54.93
C ALA A 308 25.50 -7.52 53.60
N VAL A 309 26.79 -7.21 53.65
CA VAL A 309 27.71 -7.30 52.48
C VAL A 309 27.86 -8.75 52.01
N ASN A 310 27.93 -9.71 52.94
CA ASN A 310 28.00 -11.13 52.60
C ASN A 310 26.68 -11.63 51.97
N ALA A 311 25.54 -11.20 52.49
CA ALA A 311 24.24 -11.55 51.91
C ALA A 311 24.06 -10.98 50.49
N GLU A 312 24.53 -9.77 50.22
CA GLU A 312 24.44 -9.15 48.90
C GLU A 312 25.37 -9.83 47.88
N THR A 313 26.59 -10.20 48.29
CA THR A 313 27.51 -10.98 47.45
C THR A 313 26.98 -12.38 47.16
N LEU A 314 26.33 -13.04 48.12
CA LEU A 314 25.66 -14.32 47.89
C LEU A 314 24.48 -14.19 46.92
N LYS A 315 23.67 -13.13 47.06
CA LYS A 315 22.55 -12.85 46.16
C LYS A 315 23.02 -12.55 44.74
N ALA A 316 24.12 -11.83 44.58
CA ALA A 316 24.74 -11.56 43.28
C ALA A 316 25.22 -12.85 42.61
N ARG A 317 25.88 -13.75 43.36
CA ARG A 317 26.28 -15.08 42.84
C ARG A 317 25.08 -15.92 42.44
N ASN A 318 24.07 -16.02 43.29
CA ASN A 318 22.85 -16.78 42.97
C ASN A 318 22.12 -16.22 41.74
N TRP A 319 22.21 -14.92 41.51
CA TRP A 319 21.64 -14.29 40.32
C TRP A 319 22.42 -14.62 39.05
N ASP A 320 23.75 -14.70 39.15
CA ASP A 320 24.62 -15.13 38.05
C ASP A 320 24.37 -16.60 37.70
N ASP A 321 24.31 -17.48 38.71
CA ASP A 321 23.97 -18.90 38.53
C ASP A 321 22.59 -19.06 37.86
N PHE A 322 21.59 -18.29 38.29
CA PHE A 322 20.27 -18.29 37.66
C PHE A 322 20.31 -17.81 36.20
N LYS A 323 21.14 -16.81 35.87
CA LYS A 323 21.29 -16.32 34.48
C LYS A 323 21.92 -17.36 33.57
N ASP A 324 22.89 -18.11 34.08
CA ASP A 324 23.54 -19.19 33.36
C ASP A 324 22.58 -20.36 33.13
N ASP A 325 21.77 -20.72 34.13
CA ASP A 325 20.73 -21.75 34.03
C ASP A 325 19.54 -21.33 33.13
N ASN A 326 19.30 -20.02 32.96
CA ASN A 326 18.18 -19.47 32.20
C ASN A 326 18.66 -18.60 31.02
N PRO A 327 19.24 -19.23 29.97
CA PRO A 327 19.76 -18.52 28.82
C PRO A 327 18.65 -17.76 28.06
N LYS A 328 18.99 -16.56 27.59
CA LYS A 328 18.06 -15.72 26.81
C LYS A 328 17.49 -16.49 25.62
N GLY A 329 16.16 -16.51 25.53
CA GLY A 329 15.45 -17.19 24.44
C GLY A 329 15.04 -18.63 24.70
N TRP A 330 15.23 -19.16 25.93
CA TRP A 330 14.72 -20.47 26.36
C TRP A 330 13.25 -20.73 25.95
N GLY A 331 12.37 -19.72 26.06
CA GLY A 331 10.95 -19.84 25.71
C GLY A 331 10.60 -19.77 24.23
N ASN A 332 11.54 -19.41 23.34
CA ASN A 332 11.25 -19.17 21.92
C ASN A 332 11.83 -20.25 20.98
N LYS A 333 12.25 -21.41 21.52
CA LYS A 333 12.87 -22.51 20.75
C LYS A 333 11.86 -23.46 20.07
N GLY A 334 10.56 -23.35 20.35
CA GLY A 334 9.53 -24.27 19.82
C GLY A 334 8.75 -23.78 18.59
N GLY A 335 8.95 -22.55 18.13
CA GLY A 335 8.07 -21.91 17.13
C GLY A 335 8.41 -22.12 15.64
N ARG A 336 9.34 -23.02 15.30
CA ARG A 336 9.72 -23.31 13.90
C ARG A 336 9.77 -24.81 13.62
N THR A 337 8.61 -25.45 13.69
CA THR A 337 8.32 -26.72 13.01
C THR A 337 6.85 -26.67 12.62
N GLY A 338 6.57 -26.60 11.32
CA GLY A 338 5.23 -26.49 10.74
C GLY A 338 5.24 -25.66 9.49
#